data_AF-A0A970T3X6-F1
#
_entry.id   AF-A0A970T3X6-F1
#
_cell.length_a   1.000
_cell.length_b   1.000
_cell.length_c   1.000
_cell.angle_alpha   90.00
_cell.angle_beta   90.00
_cell.angle_gamma   90.00
#
_symmetry.space_group_name_H-M   'P 1'
#
loop_
_entity.id
_entity.type
_entity.pdbx_description
1 polymer ?
#
loop_
_entity_poly.entity_id
_entity_poly.type
_entity_poly.pdbx_seq_one_letter_code
_entity_poly.pdbx_strand_id
1 'polypeptide(L)'
;MTELDTYVGRIIQAMKDTGIYENSIVIITSDHGGVNKGHGGKTMSEMETPFIISSNNIRSGSSFVESMMQFNLARIFDLDTPQMWIGRSMDQVFNQELSENKRLV
;
A
#
# COMPACT_ATOMS: atom_id res chain seq x y z
N MET A 1 -16.28 -10.27 -5.35
CA MET A 1 -14.98 -10.15 -4.67
C MET A 1 -14.12 -11.41 -4.79
N THR A 2 -14.69 -12.61 -4.75
CA THR A 2 -13.95 -13.89 -4.91
C THR A 2 -13.13 -14.00 -6.21
N GLU A 3 -13.64 -13.47 -7.33
CA GLU A 3 -12.92 -13.51 -8.60
C GLU A 3 -11.65 -12.63 -8.57
N LEU A 4 -11.75 -11.41 -8.05
CA LEU A 4 -10.60 -10.50 -7.91
C LEU A 4 -9.55 -11.09 -6.97
N ASP A 5 -9.98 -11.66 -5.85
CA ASP A 5 -9.11 -12.37 -4.91
C ASP A 5 -8.35 -13.53 -5.60
N THR A 6 -9.05 -14.29 -6.46
CA THR A 6 -8.43 -15.35 -7.27
C THR A 6 -7.35 -14.79 -8.21
N TYR A 7 -7.60 -13.65 -8.86
CA TYR A 7 -6.60 -13.03 -9.75
C TYR A 7 -5.40 -12.47 -8.98
N VAL A 8 -5.62 -11.86 -7.81
CA VAL A 8 -4.53 -11.45 -6.93
C VAL A 8 -3.67 -12.66 -6.55
N GLY A 9 -4.31 -13.76 -6.13
CA GLY A 9 -3.61 -15.01 -5.81
C GLY A 9 -2.75 -15.54 -6.96
N ARG A 10 -3.23 -15.45 -8.21
CA ARG A 10 -2.46 -15.85 -9.40
C ARG A 10 -1.22 -15.00 -9.63
N ILE A 11 -1.31 -13.68 -9.43
CA ILE A 11 -0.15 -12.77 -9.55
C ILE A 11 0.87 -13.10 -8.46
N ILE A 12 0.43 -13.27 -7.21
CA ILE A 12 1.30 -13.64 -6.10
C ILE A 12 1.99 -14.98 -6.36
N GLN A 13 1.27 -15.97 -6.88
CA GLN A 13 1.87 -17.26 -7.23
C GLN A 13 2.93 -17.11 -8.32
N ALA A 14 2.66 -16.35 -9.39
CA ALA A 14 3.65 -16.10 -10.44
C ALA A 14 4.92 -15.39 -9.93
N MET A 15 4.77 -14.45 -8.98
CA MET A 15 5.91 -13.81 -8.32
C MET A 15 6.75 -14.81 -7.51
N LYS A 16 6.10 -15.78 -6.84
CA LYS A 16 6.78 -16.84 -6.09
C LYS A 16 7.49 -17.81 -7.02
N ASP A 17 6.83 -18.24 -8.09
CA ASP A 17 7.38 -19.17 -9.08
C ASP A 17 8.62 -18.60 -9.80
N THR A 18 8.66 -17.28 -9.99
CA THR A 18 9.79 -16.55 -10.58
C THR A 18 10.85 -16.11 -9.57
N GLY A 19 10.61 -16.33 -8.27
CA GLY A 19 11.54 -16.00 -7.19
C GLY A 19 11.65 -14.51 -6.85
N ILE A 20 10.76 -13.65 -7.35
CA ILE A 20 10.80 -12.19 -7.10
C ILE A 20 9.96 -11.75 -5.89
N TYR A 21 9.08 -12.63 -5.39
CA TYR A 21 8.11 -12.30 -4.33
C TYR A 21 8.76 -11.73 -3.06
N GLU A 22 9.82 -12.38 -2.56
CA GLU A 22 10.50 -12.00 -1.32
C GLU A 22 11.23 -10.64 -1.40
N ASN A 23 11.55 -10.19 -2.63
CA ASN A 23 12.20 -8.90 -2.89
C ASN A 23 11.23 -7.88 -3.52
N SER A 24 9.92 -8.08 -3.34
CA SER A 24 8.88 -7.20 -3.86
C SER A 24 8.12 -6.52 -2.73
N ILE A 25 7.50 -5.39 -3.07
CA ILE A 25 6.49 -4.75 -2.23
C ILE A 25 5.17 -4.82 -2.99
N VAL A 26 4.17 -5.43 -2.36
CA VAL A 26 2.83 -5.55 -2.92
C VAL A 26 1.93 -4.55 -2.22
N ILE A 27 1.30 -3.67 -3.00
CA ILE A 27 0.30 -2.71 -2.53
C ILE A 27 -1.02 -3.00 -3.23
N ILE A 28 -2.09 -3.17 -2.45
CA ILE A 28 -3.46 -3.31 -2.94
C ILE A 28 -4.25 -2.11 -2.42
N THR A 29 -4.79 -1.32 -3.34
CA THR A 29 -5.58 -0.14 -3.01
C THR A 29 -6.67 0.13 -4.06
N SER A 30 -7.47 1.17 -3.85
CA SER A 30 -8.50 1.66 -4.76
C SER A 30 -8.34 3.16 -4.94
N ASP A 31 -8.72 3.67 -6.10
CA ASP A 31 -8.73 5.12 -6.41
C ASP A 31 -9.89 5.85 -5.71
N HIS A 32 -11.02 5.17 -5.57
CA HIS A 32 -12.18 5.64 -4.80
C HIS A 32 -13.02 4.47 -4.30
N GLY A 33 -13.91 4.75 -3.35
CA GLY A 33 -15.00 3.88 -2.96
C GLY A 33 -16.19 3.98 -3.93
N GLY A 34 -17.39 3.68 -3.45
CA GLY A 34 -18.58 3.74 -4.28
C GLY A 34 -19.88 3.50 -3.53
N VAL A 35 -20.99 3.96 -4.12
CA VAL A 35 -22.34 3.78 -3.61
C VAL A 35 -23.21 3.21 -4.72
N ASN A 36 -23.77 2.01 -4.51
CA ASN A 36 -24.53 1.26 -5.51
C ASN A 36 -23.74 1.03 -6.81
N LYS A 37 -23.97 1.87 -7.83
CA LYS A 37 -23.31 1.84 -9.15
C LYS A 37 -22.61 3.16 -9.50
N GLY A 38 -22.51 4.10 -8.55
CA GLY A 38 -21.87 5.40 -8.73
C GLY A 38 -20.68 5.60 -7.79
N HIS A 39 -19.85 6.60 -8.12
CA HIS A 39 -18.69 7.03 -7.35
C HIS A 39 -18.36 8.51 -7.69
N GLY A 40 -17.37 9.09 -7.00
CA GLY A 40 -16.86 10.45 -7.25
C GLY A 40 -17.43 11.54 -6.36
N GLY A 41 -18.29 11.21 -5.40
CA GLY A 41 -18.72 12.09 -4.33
C GLY A 41 -17.67 12.25 -3.23
N LYS A 42 -18.07 12.96 -2.17
CA LYS A 42 -17.23 13.27 -1.00
C LYS A 42 -17.71 12.57 0.26
N THR A 43 -18.51 11.52 0.11
CA THR A 43 -18.99 10.72 1.24
C THR A 43 -17.86 9.83 1.76
N MET A 44 -17.91 9.44 3.04
CA MET A 44 -16.90 8.51 3.58
C MET A 44 -16.87 7.19 2.79
N SER A 45 -18.01 6.67 2.37
CA SER A 45 -18.09 5.45 1.54
C SER A 45 -17.43 5.58 0.16
N GLU A 46 -17.17 6.79 -0.31
CA GLU A 46 -16.50 7.07 -1.58
C GLU A 46 -15.04 7.51 -1.40
N MET A 47 -14.68 8.05 -0.24
CA MET A 47 -13.30 8.49 0.06
C MET A 47 -12.49 7.44 0.84
N GLU A 48 -13.15 6.57 1.60
CA GLU A 48 -12.50 5.49 2.35
C GLU A 48 -12.24 4.31 1.41
N THR A 49 -10.96 4.04 1.18
CA THR A 49 -10.49 2.99 0.26
C THR A 49 -9.62 1.98 1.01
N PRO A 50 -9.59 0.71 0.57
CA PRO A 50 -8.65 -0.24 1.12
C PRO A 50 -7.21 0.22 0.87
N PHE A 51 -6.33 0.00 1.84
CA PHE A 51 -4.89 0.11 1.67
C PHE A 51 -4.25 -1.08 2.38
N ILE A 52 -3.72 -2.01 1.61
CA ILE A 52 -3.01 -3.20 2.09
C ILE A 52 -1.60 -3.13 1.51
N ILE A 53 -0.61 -3.32 2.37
CA ILE A 53 0.80 -3.34 1.97
C ILE A 53 1.49 -4.57 2.58
N SER A 54 2.27 -5.28 1.77
CA SER A 54 2.98 -6.50 2.17
C SER A 54 4.38 -6.54 1.57
N SER A 55 5.37 -6.87 2.40
CA SER A 55 6.76 -7.10 2.05
C SER A 55 7.48 -7.71 3.26
N ASN A 56 8.64 -8.33 3.05
CA ASN A 56 9.50 -8.85 4.13
C ASN A 56 9.94 -7.77 5.13
N ASN A 57 10.06 -6.53 4.67
CA ASN A 57 10.50 -5.38 5.44
C ASN A 57 9.34 -4.59 6.09
N ILE A 58 8.11 -5.10 5.97
CA ILE A 58 6.89 -4.45 6.47
C ILE A 58 6.32 -5.25 7.63
N ARG A 59 5.81 -4.55 8.63
CA ARG A 59 5.27 -5.18 9.83
C ARG A 59 4.07 -6.07 9.49
N SER A 60 4.17 -7.34 9.83
CA SER A 60 3.06 -8.30 9.62
C SER A 60 1.97 -8.16 10.69
N GLY A 61 0.71 -8.34 10.28
CA GLY A 61 -0.43 -8.51 11.19
C GLY A 61 -0.94 -7.27 11.92
N SER A 62 -0.51 -6.07 11.54
CA SER A 62 -0.98 -4.81 12.14
C SER A 62 -1.93 -4.06 11.21
N SER A 63 -3.09 -3.66 11.72
CA SER A 63 -3.87 -2.56 11.15
C SER A 63 -3.35 -1.23 11.71
N PHE A 64 -3.43 -0.18 10.90
CA PHE A 64 -3.25 1.20 11.34
C PHE A 64 -4.60 1.91 11.26
N VAL A 65 -4.90 2.77 12.23
CA VAL A 65 -6.21 3.44 12.36
C VAL A 65 -6.14 4.92 12.02
N GLU A 66 -4.93 5.43 11.79
CA GLU A 66 -4.69 6.80 11.40
C GLU A 66 -5.22 7.05 9.98
N SER A 67 -5.80 8.23 9.78
CA SER A 67 -6.29 8.63 8.47
C SER A 67 -5.13 8.91 7.52
N MET A 68 -5.23 8.35 6.32
CA MET A 68 -4.30 8.54 5.22
C MET A 68 -5.10 9.03 4.01
N MET A 69 -4.68 10.15 3.41
CA MET A 69 -5.33 10.69 2.20
C MET A 69 -4.54 10.36 0.92
N GLN A 70 -3.20 10.37 0.99
CA GLN A 70 -2.30 10.03 -0.12
C GLN A 70 -1.01 9.42 0.45
N PHE A 71 -0.77 8.15 0.15
CA PHE A 71 0.44 7.44 0.54
C PHE A 71 1.62 7.86 -0.35
N ASN A 72 2.71 8.29 0.27
CA ASN A 72 3.94 8.62 -0.45
C ASN A 72 4.89 7.42 -0.49
N LEU A 73 5.21 6.94 -1.70
CA LEU A 73 6.14 5.83 -1.93
C LEU A 73 7.62 6.23 -1.97
N ALA A 74 7.95 7.52 -1.98
CA ALA A 74 9.34 7.98 -2.07
C ALA A 74 10.22 7.36 -0.99
N ARG A 75 9.68 7.21 0.22
CA ARG A 75 10.38 6.61 1.36
C ARG A 75 10.80 5.16 1.12
N ILE A 76 10.01 4.42 0.34
CA ILE A 76 10.28 3.01 0.00
C ILE A 76 11.52 2.89 -0.90
N PHE A 77 11.71 3.84 -1.80
CA PHE A 77 12.76 3.80 -2.82
C PHE A 77 13.93 4.73 -2.50
N ASP A 78 14.01 5.27 -1.28
CA ASP A 78 15.03 6.24 -0.86
C ASP A 78 15.10 7.46 -1.81
N LEU A 79 13.93 7.92 -2.25
CA LEU A 79 13.80 9.06 -3.17
C LEU A 79 13.51 10.34 -2.40
N ASP A 80 14.03 11.46 -2.94
CA ASP A 80 13.63 12.79 -2.49
C ASP A 80 12.17 13.05 -2.87
N THR A 81 11.39 13.58 -1.93
CA THR A 81 10.01 13.99 -2.19
C THR A 81 9.99 15.36 -2.87
N PRO A 82 9.43 15.50 -4.08
CA PRO A 82 9.29 16.79 -4.73
C PRO A 82 8.48 17.78 -3.88
N GLN A 83 8.81 19.08 -3.99
CA GLN A 83 8.16 20.15 -3.21
C GLN A 83 6.63 20.24 -3.40
N MET A 84 6.09 19.71 -4.51
CA MET A 84 4.65 19.73 -4.81
C MET A 84 3.90 18.48 -4.32
N TRP A 85 4.58 17.50 -3.74
CA TRP A 85 3.94 16.31 -3.17
C TRP A 85 3.39 16.63 -1.78
N ILE A 86 2.08 16.50 -1.64
CA ILE A 86 1.37 16.70 -0.36
C ILE A 86 1.18 15.39 0.42
N GLY A 87 1.43 14.25 -0.23
CA GLY A 87 1.36 12.93 0.38
C GLY A 87 2.45 12.73 1.42
N ARG A 88 2.12 12.00 2.50
CA ARG A 88 3.05 11.68 3.58
C ARG A 88 3.35 10.18 3.57
N SER A 89 4.57 9.83 3.93
CA SER A 89 4.92 8.44 4.24
C SER A 89 4.20 8.02 5.52
N MET A 90 3.77 6.76 5.58
CA MET A 90 3.28 6.16 6.83
C MET A 90 4.42 5.37 7.45
N ASP A 91 5.35 6.06 8.11
CA ASP A 91 6.58 5.42 8.58
C ASP A 91 6.35 4.26 9.58
N GLN A 92 5.21 4.29 10.26
CA GLN A 92 4.72 3.24 11.16
C GLN A 92 4.48 1.87 10.49
N VAL A 93 4.39 1.81 9.15
CA VAL A 93 4.25 0.52 8.44
C VAL A 93 5.57 -0.25 8.36
N PHE A 94 6.71 0.44 8.55
CA PHE A 94 8.04 -0.16 8.51
C PHE A 94 8.43 -0.72 9.89
N ASN A 95 9.24 -1.78 9.90
CA ASN A 95 9.80 -2.33 11.14
C ASN A 95 10.72 -1.31 11.85
N GLN A 96 10.91 -1.42 13.17
CA GLN A 96 11.67 -0.43 13.97
C GLN A 96 13.09 -0.18 13.44
N GLU A 97 13.84 -1.19 12.99
CA GLU A 97 15.17 -1.03 12.39
C GLU A 97 15.16 -0.14 11.12
N LEU A 98 14.04 -0.11 10.40
CA LEU A 98 13.85 0.68 9.17
C LEU A 98 13.25 2.06 9.44
N SER A 99 12.64 2.27 10.61
CA SER A 99 12.20 3.61 11.03
C SER A 99 13.39 4.54 11.27
N GLU A 100 14.54 3.98 11.65
CA GLU A 100 15.79 4.70 11.92
C GLU A 100 16.72 4.77 10.69
N ASN A 101 16.56 3.88 9.70
CA ASN A 101 17.45 3.76 8.55
C ASN A 101 16.73 3.92 7.20
N LYS A 102 17.24 4.81 6.33
CA LYS A 102 16.51 5.30 5.14
C LYS A 102 16.41 4.34 3.95
N ARG A 103 17.07 3.18 3.95
CA ARG A 103 17.03 2.26 2.80
C ARG A 103 16.24 0.99 3.06
N LEU A 104 15.32 0.69 2.14
CA LEU A 104 14.48 -0.51 2.12
C LEU A 104 14.91 -1.52 1.04
N VAL A 105 15.85 -1.13 0.17
CA VAL A 105 16.48 -1.90 -0.91
C VAL A 105 17.91 -1.42 -1.17
#